data_AF-A0A1I0FRV9-F1
#
_entry.id   AF-A0A1I0FRV9-F1
#
_cell.length_a   1.000
_cell.length_b   1.000
_cell.length_c   1.000
_cell.angle_alpha   90.00
_cell.angle_beta   90.00
_cell.angle_gamma   90.00
#
_symmetry.space_group_name_H-M   'P 1'
#
loop_
_entity.id
_entity.type
_entity.pdbx_description
1 polymer ?
#
loop_
_entity_poly.entity_id
_entity_poly.type
_entity_poly.pdbx_seq_one_letter_code
_entity_poly.pdbx_strand_id
1 'polypeptide(L)' 'MAKSESSQSGGTQQLLAILTGRPCPDCPDGKLERARYKDNQAVVCDCCGTPRAQVWSASLE' A
#
# COMPACT_ATOMS: atom_id res chain seq x y z
N MET A 1 -14.43 10.59 -27.05
CA MET A 1 -14.15 11.30 -25.78
C MET A 1 -13.13 10.49 -25.00
N ALA A 2 -12.11 11.17 -24.47
CA ALA A 2 -10.92 10.61 -23.86
C ALA A 2 -11.18 10.00 -22.47
N LYS A 3 -10.38 8.98 -22.10
CA LYS A 3 -9.74 8.88 -20.78
C LYS A 3 -8.70 7.76 -20.78
N SER A 4 -7.47 8.11 -21.13
CA SER A 4 -6.28 7.27 -20.94
C SER A 4 -5.63 7.65 -19.60
N GLU A 5 -6.38 7.58 -18.50
CA GLU A 5 -5.93 8.05 -17.18
C GLU A 5 -6.46 7.15 -16.07
N SER A 6 -6.19 5.84 -16.13
CA SER A 6 -6.65 4.90 -15.08
C SER A 6 -5.71 3.74 -14.77
N SER A 7 -4.64 3.54 -15.55
CA SER A 7 -3.81 2.35 -15.42
C SER A 7 -2.86 2.36 -14.21
N GLN A 8 -2.43 3.53 -13.71
CA GLN A 8 -1.51 3.61 -12.57
C GLN A 8 -2.21 3.51 -11.20
N SER A 9 -3.40 4.12 -11.04
CA SER A 9 -4.10 4.11 -9.75
C SER A 9 -4.74 2.75 -9.45
N GLY A 10 -5.19 2.00 -10.45
CA GLY A 10 -5.77 0.66 -10.24
C GLY A 10 -4.74 -0.36 -9.75
N GLY A 11 -3.55 -0.39 -10.35
CA GLY A 11 -2.50 -1.36 -9.99
C GLY A 11 -1.93 -1.14 -8.59
N THR A 12 -1.74 0.11 -8.18
CA THR A 12 -1.24 0.45 -6.83
C THR A 12 -2.26 0.12 -5.75
N GLN A 13 -3.55 0.43 -5.97
CA GLN A 13 -4.63 0.04 -5.07
C GLN A 13 -4.77 -1.48 -4.95
N GLN A 14 -4.60 -2.20 -6.06
CA GLN A 14 -4.63 -3.67 -6.08
C GLN A 14 -3.45 -4.27 -5.30
N LEU A 15 -2.24 -3.71 -5.42
CA LEU A 15 -1.08 -4.13 -4.64
C LEU A 15 -1.33 -3.96 -3.13
N LEU A 16 -1.85 -2.80 -2.71
CA LEU A 16 -2.20 -2.58 -1.30
C LEU A 16 -3.24 -3.61 -0.84
N ALA A 17 -4.25 -3.90 -1.67
CA ALA A 17 -5.28 -4.89 -1.35
C ALA A 17 -4.74 -6.31 -1.20
N ILE A 18 -3.80 -6.74 -2.06
CA ILE A 18 -3.17 -8.07 -2.00
C ILE A 18 -2.33 -8.24 -0.73
N LEU A 19 -1.64 -7.18 -0.31
CA LEU A 19 -0.77 -7.22 0.87
C LEU A 19 -1.55 -7.09 2.19
N THR A 20 -2.71 -6.45 2.17
CA THR A 20 -3.58 -6.31 3.36
C THR A 20 -4.06 -7.68 3.85
N GLY A 21 -4.02 -7.92 5.16
CA GLY A 21 -4.43 -9.17 5.80
C GLY A 21 -3.38 -10.27 5.78
N ARG A 22 -2.23 -10.06 5.12
CA ARG A 22 -1.11 -11.01 5.13
C ARG A 22 -0.37 -10.92 6.47
N PRO A 23 0.24 -12.02 6.96
CA PRO A 23 1.09 -11.98 8.14
C PRO A 23 2.33 -11.13 7.87
N CYS A 24 2.80 -10.43 8.89
CA CYS A 24 4.04 -9.68 8.81
C CYS A 24 5.23 -10.66 8.71
N PRO A 25 6.17 -10.45 7.78
CA PRO A 25 7.39 -11.28 7.72
C PRO A 25 8.42 -10.90 8.80
N ASP A 26 8.27 -9.74 9.42
CA ASP A 26 9.22 -9.18 10.40
C ASP A 26 8.85 -9.55 11.85
N CYS A 27 7.55 -9.74 12.11
CA CYS A 27 7.06 -10.20 13.42
C CYS A 27 6.02 -11.31 13.23
N PRO A 28 5.98 -12.32 14.12
CA PRO A 28 5.09 -13.48 13.97
C PRO A 28 3.62 -13.18 14.29
N ASP A 29 3.34 -12.15 15.10
CA ASP A 29 1.99 -11.84 15.61
C ASP A 29 1.26 -10.77 14.78
N GLY A 30 1.99 -9.96 14.02
CA GLY A 30 1.43 -8.81 13.32
C GLY A 30 0.81 -9.15 11.97
N LYS A 31 -0.20 -8.39 11.59
CA LYS A 31 -0.80 -8.44 10.26
C LYS A 31 -0.59 -7.14 9.54
N LEU A 32 -0.53 -7.25 8.22
CA LEU A 32 -0.38 -6.13 7.33
C LEU A 32 -1.74 -5.45 7.13
N GLU A 33 -1.82 -4.15 7.43
CA GLU A 33 -3.00 -3.33 7.24
C GLU A 33 -2.73 -2.09 6.38
N ARG A 34 -3.78 -1.54 5.77
CA ARG A 34 -3.65 -0.31 4.99
C ARG A 34 -3.52 0.87 5.94
N ALA A 35 -2.41 1.56 5.84
CA ALA A 35 -2.13 2.77 6.60
C ALA A 35 -1.58 3.85 5.68
N ARG A 36 -1.22 4.99 6.27
CA ARG A 36 -0.43 6.02 5.57
C ARG A 36 0.94 6.07 6.21
N TYR A 37 1.98 6.00 5.37
CA TYR A 37 3.36 6.16 5.79
C TYR A 37 3.96 7.35 5.05
N LYS A 38 4.44 8.35 5.79
CA LYS A 38 4.97 9.60 5.23
C LYS A 38 4.03 10.20 4.18
N ASP A 39 2.77 10.41 4.57
CA ASP A 39 1.65 10.91 3.75
C ASP A 39 1.17 10.02 2.58
N ASN A 40 1.98 9.05 2.16
CA ASN A 40 1.64 8.14 1.07
C ASN A 40 0.85 6.94 1.58
N GLN A 41 0.03 6.34 0.71
CA GLN A 41 -0.63 5.09 1.04
C GLN A 41 0.39 3.97 1.17
N ALA A 42 0.24 3.16 2.22
CA ALA A 42 1.16 2.09 2.53
C ALA A 42 0.42 0.91 3.15
N VAL A 43 1.09 -0.23 3.13
CA VAL A 43 0.75 -1.38 3.97
C VAL A 43 1.77 -1.46 5.09
N VAL A 44 1.28 -1.36 6.32
CA VAL A 44 2.08 -1.30 7.54
C VAL A 44 1.62 -2.41 8.47
N CYS A 45 2.54 -3.00 9.21
CA CYS A 45 2.19 -3.97 10.23
C CYS A 45 1.49 -3.29 11.42
N ASP A 46 0.36 -3.83 11.86
CA ASP A 46 -0.38 -3.31 13.02
C ASP A 46 0.38 -3.48 14.35
N CYS A 47 1.17 -4.56 14.46
CA CYS A 47 1.85 -4.93 15.69
C CYS A 47 3.21 -4.23 15.84
N CYS A 48 4.07 -4.29 14.81
CA CYS A 48 5.43 -3.73 14.89
C CYS A 48 5.60 -2.38 14.18
N GLY A 49 4.58 -1.92 13.42
CA GLY A 49 4.66 -0.66 12.67
C GLY A 49 5.60 -0.70 11.46
N THR A 50 6.16 -1.86 11.10
CA THR A 50 7.08 -1.99 9.97
C THR A 50 6.32 -1.77 8.64
N PRO A 51 6.68 -0.76 7.83
CA PRO A 51 6.09 -0.56 6.51
C PRO A 51 6.59 -1.63 5.54
N ARG A 52 5.68 -2.35 4.87
CA ARG A 52 6.05 -3.38 3.88
C ARG A 52 6.01 -2.91 2.44
N ALA A 53 5.07 -2.04 2.12
CA ALA A 53 4.98 -1.42 0.81
C ALA A 53 4.40 -0.03 0.96
N GLN A 54 4.97 0.92 0.24
CA GLN A 54 4.46 2.27 0.12
C GLN A 54 4.25 2.51 -1.38
N VAL A 55 3.11 3.09 -1.73
CA VAL A 55 2.83 3.48 -3.10
C VAL A 55 2.96 4.99 -3.19
N TRP A 56 3.80 5.44 -4.12
CA TRP A 56 3.92 6.84 -4.46
C TRP A 56 3.08 7.09 -5.70
N SER A 57 2.01 7.86 -5.54
CA SER A 57 1.34 8.44 -6.69
C SER A 57 2.26 9.52 -7.23
N ALA A 58 3.02 9.20 -8.28
CA ALA A 58 3.69 10.22 -9.08
C ALA A 58 2.59 11.06 -9.73
N SER A 59 2.15 12.11 -9.02
CA SER A 59 1.46 13.21 -9.68
C SER A 59 2.54 13.85 -10.55
N LEU A 60 2.57 13.46 -11.83
CA LEU A 60 3.29 14.23 -12.84
C LEU A 60 2.53 15.55 -12.95
N GLU A 61 3.02 16.57 -12.25
CA GLU A 61 2.70 17.96 -12.55
C GLU A 61 3.41 18.42 -13.83
#